data_AF-A0A0U4WSP3-F1
#
_entry.id   AF-A0A0U4WSP3-F1
#
_cell.length_a   1.000
_cell.length_b   1.000
_cell.length_c   1.000
_cell.angle_alpha   90.00
_cell.angle_beta   90.00
_cell.angle_gamma   90.00
#
_symmetry.space_group_name_H-M   'P 1'
#
loop_
_entity.id
_entity.type
_entity.pdbx_description
1 polymer ?
#
loop_
_entity_poly.entity_id
_entity_poly.type
_entity_poly.pdbx_seq_one_letter_code
_entity_poly.pdbx_strand_id
1 'polypeptide(L)'
;MTNPAPQDRSPAEVARERALGEISDVLLNLEHTLARAKKALQRVRKSGGDHNIELALTELIADLERNHKRFMHDTYYAGDTLRLI
;
A
#
# COMPACT_ATOMS: atom_id res chain seq x y z
N MET A 1 -18.24 40.46 -9.95
CA MET A 1 -18.41 39.02 -9.62
C MET A 1 -17.35 38.67 -8.60
N THR A 2 -17.72 38.62 -7.32
CA THR A 2 -16.78 38.38 -6.21
C THR A 2 -16.47 36.89 -6.17
N ASN A 3 -15.23 36.53 -6.44
CA ASN A 3 -14.74 35.16 -6.32
C ASN A 3 -14.80 34.78 -4.83
N PRO A 4 -15.54 33.74 -4.40
CA PRO A 4 -15.51 33.35 -3.01
C PRO A 4 -14.09 32.90 -2.66
N ALA A 5 -13.53 33.46 -1.58
CA ALA A 5 -12.24 33.05 -1.04
C ALA A 5 -12.21 31.53 -0.83
N PRO A 6 -11.07 30.85 -1.01
CA PRO A 6 -10.98 29.42 -0.72
C PRO A 6 -11.43 29.21 0.74
N GLN A 7 -12.46 28.40 0.93
CA GLN A 7 -12.95 28.03 2.26
C GLN A 7 -11.78 27.42 3.03
N ASP A 8 -11.47 27.99 4.21
CA ASP A 8 -10.46 27.42 5.09
C ASP A 8 -10.85 25.99 5.44
N ARG A 9 -9.93 25.04 5.19
CA ARG A 9 -10.10 23.63 5.57
C ARG A 9 -10.34 23.53 7.07
N SER A 10 -11.36 22.78 7.46
CA SER A 10 -11.62 22.46 8.85
C SER A 10 -10.46 21.64 9.45
N PRO A 11 -10.23 21.70 10.77
CA PRO A 11 -9.21 20.88 11.43
C PRO A 11 -9.35 19.38 11.16
N ALA A 12 -10.59 18.89 10.99
CA ALA A 12 -10.87 17.49 10.68
C ALA A 12 -10.40 17.10 9.27
N GLU A 13 -10.60 17.97 8.28
CA GLU A 13 -10.11 17.77 6.92
C GLU A 13 -8.58 17.73 6.89
N VAL A 14 -7.92 18.66 7.59
CA VAL A 14 -6.45 18.69 7.71
C VAL A 14 -5.92 17.42 8.39
N ALA A 15 -6.57 16.95 9.45
CA ALA A 15 -6.18 15.72 10.14
C ALA A 15 -6.35 14.49 9.23
N ARG A 16 -7.44 14.42 8.47
CA ARG A 16 -7.69 13.35 7.50
C ARG A 16 -6.66 13.35 6.37
N GLU A 17 -6.36 14.51 5.79
CA GLU A 17 -5.33 14.65 4.75
C GLU A 17 -3.96 14.16 5.24
N ARG A 18 -3.56 14.56 6.45
CA ARG A 18 -2.30 14.08 7.06
C ARG A 18 -2.29 12.57 7.25
N ALA A 19 -3.37 12.00 7.79
CA ALA A 19 -3.47 10.55 7.96
C ALA A 19 -3.35 9.81 6.62
N LEU A 20 -4.03 10.29 5.57
CA LEU A 20 -3.92 9.70 4.23
C LEU A 20 -2.52 9.87 3.61
N GLY A 21 -1.79 10.94 3.97
CA GLY A 21 -0.37 11.09 3.63
C GLY A 21 0.48 9.96 4.19
N GLU A 22 0.39 9.70 5.50
CA GLU A 22 1.12 8.61 6.17
C GLU A 22 0.78 7.24 5.57
N ILE A 23 -0.51 7.01 5.26
CA ILE A 23 -0.94 5.77 4.60
C ILE A 23 -0.35 5.64 3.19
N SER A 24 -0.27 6.73 2.44
CA SER A 24 0.35 6.75 1.10
C SER A 24 1.81 6.33 1.16
N ASP A 25 2.55 6.83 2.16
CA ASP A 25 3.95 6.49 2.37
C ASP A 25 4.15 5.01 2.72
N VAL A 26 3.26 4.44 3.55
CA VAL A 26 3.26 3.00 3.85
C VAL A 26 2.98 2.17 2.59
N LEU A 27 1.99 2.56 1.78
CA LEU A 27 1.69 1.87 0.52
C LEU A 27 2.88 1.91 -0.45
N LEU A 28 3.54 3.06 -0.57
CA LEU A 28 4.75 3.21 -1.40
C LEU A 28 5.87 2.28 -0.92
N ASN A 29 6.08 2.17 0.40
CA ASN A 29 7.06 1.25 0.97
C ASN A 29 6.74 -0.23 0.69
N LEU A 30 5.45 -0.60 0.68
CA LEU A 30 5.02 -1.94 0.27
C LEU A 30 5.32 -2.21 -1.20
N GLU A 31 5.10 -1.23 -2.08
CA GLU A 31 5.45 -1.34 -3.51
C GLU A 31 6.95 -1.50 -3.74
N HIS A 32 7.78 -0.73 -3.01
CA HIS A 32 9.24 -0.88 -3.05
C HIS A 32 9.69 -2.25 -2.56
N THR A 33 9.12 -2.73 -1.45
CA THR A 33 9.37 -4.07 -0.92
C THR A 33 9.00 -5.14 -1.94
N LEU A 34 7.82 -5.05 -2.55
CA LEU A 34 7.34 -5.98 -3.57
C LEU A 34 8.27 -6.01 -4.79
N ALA A 35 8.68 -4.84 -5.29
CA ALA A 35 9.62 -4.75 -6.40
C ALA A 35 10.96 -5.40 -6.07
N ARG A 36 11.46 -5.20 -4.83
CA ARG A 36 12.70 -5.82 -4.35
C ARG A 36 12.58 -7.34 -4.20
N ALA A 37 11.43 -7.84 -3.72
CA ALA A 37 11.15 -9.26 -3.58
C ALA A 37 11.07 -9.96 -4.95
N LYS A 38 10.39 -9.36 -5.94
CA LYS A 38 10.36 -9.87 -7.32
C LYS A 38 11.77 -9.96 -7.94
N LYS A 39 12.59 -8.93 -7.75
CA LYS A 39 14.01 -8.94 -8.18
C LYS A 39 14.83 -10.00 -7.44
N ALA A 40 14.57 -10.21 -6.15
CA ALA A 40 15.22 -11.26 -5.37
C ALA A 40 14.89 -12.64 -5.93
N LEU A 41 13.63 -12.92 -6.22
CA LEU A 41 13.18 -14.22 -6.75
C LEU A 41 13.84 -14.53 -8.09
N GLN A 42 13.93 -13.54 -8.98
CA GLN A 42 14.65 -13.68 -10.24
C GLN A 42 16.13 -14.01 -10.04
N ARG A 43 16.78 -13.44 -9.02
CA ARG A 43 18.20 -13.71 -8.71
C ARG A 43 18.39 -15.10 -8.13
N VAL A 44 17.53 -15.51 -7.18
CA VAL A 44 17.55 -16.86 -6.57
C VAL A 44 17.42 -17.94 -7.64
N ARG A 45 16.44 -17.78 -8.55
CA ARG A 45 16.25 -18.68 -9.70
C ARG A 45 17.48 -18.79 -10.58
N LYS A 46 18.09 -17.64 -10.92
CA LYS A 46 19.28 -17.59 -11.77
C LYS A 46 20.51 -18.24 -11.14
N SER A 47 20.63 -18.19 -9.81
CA SER A 47 21.74 -18.83 -9.09
C SER A 47 21.55 -20.33 -8.83
N GLY A 48 20.44 -20.92 -9.28
CA GLY A 48 20.09 -22.31 -8.94
C GLY A 48 19.78 -22.47 -7.46
N GLY A 49 19.06 -21.50 -6.88
CA GLY A 49 18.71 -21.51 -5.47
C GLY A 49 17.85 -22.70 -5.07
N ASP A 50 17.84 -23.00 -3.76
CA ASP A 50 17.03 -24.07 -3.18
C ASP A 50 15.53 -23.82 -3.44
N HIS A 51 14.80 -24.88 -3.80
CA HIS A 51 13.38 -24.81 -4.12
C HIS A 51 12.53 -24.22 -2.98
N ASN A 52 12.87 -24.53 -1.73
CA ASN A 52 12.14 -24.00 -0.57
C ASN A 52 12.34 -22.49 -0.42
N ILE A 53 13.52 -21.97 -0.78
CA ILE A 53 13.80 -20.53 -0.76
C ILE A 53 12.97 -19.82 -1.85
N GLU A 54 12.86 -20.42 -3.04
CA GLU A 54 12.00 -19.90 -4.10
C GLU A 54 10.52 -19.90 -3.71
N LEU A 55 10.05 -21.00 -3.10
CA LEU A 55 8.66 -21.13 -2.66
C LEU A 55 8.33 -20.07 -1.61
N ALA A 56 9.13 -19.98 -0.54
CA ALA A 56 8.93 -19.00 0.53
C ALA A 56 8.87 -17.56 0.00
N LEU A 57 9.76 -17.22 -0.95
CA LEU A 57 9.78 -15.89 -1.54
C LEU A 57 8.59 -15.64 -2.48
N THR A 58 8.12 -16.68 -3.19
CA THR A 58 6.93 -16.60 -4.03
C THR A 58 5.67 -16.37 -3.19
N GLU A 59 5.54 -17.09 -2.06
CA GLU A 59 4.43 -16.92 -1.12
C GLU A 59 4.42 -15.53 -0.50
N LEU A 60 5.57 -15.04 -0.04
CA LEU A 60 5.71 -13.69 0.48
C LEU A 60 5.28 -12.61 -0.53
N ILE A 61 5.67 -12.77 -1.81
CA ILE A 61 5.25 -11.84 -2.88
C ILE A 61 3.73 -11.82 -3.00
N ALA A 62 3.09 -12.98 -2.97
CA ALA A 62 1.63 -13.08 -3.06
C ALA A 62 0.93 -12.46 -1.84
N ASP A 63 1.47 -12.64 -0.64
CA ASP A 63 0.97 -12.00 0.58
C ASP A 63 1.09 -10.47 0.52
N LEU A 64 2.24 -9.96 0.08
CA LEU A 64 2.44 -8.52 -0.08
C LEU A 64 1.47 -7.90 -1.09
N GLU A 65 1.21 -8.58 -2.22
CA GLU A 65 0.24 -8.11 -3.21
C GLU A 65 -1.19 -8.09 -2.67
N ARG A 66 -1.58 -9.13 -1.93
CA ARG A 66 -2.90 -9.18 -1.26
C ARG A 66 -3.05 -8.06 -0.24
N ASN A 67 -2.03 -7.88 0.61
CA ASN A 67 -2.05 -6.88 1.67
C ASN A 67 -2.04 -5.46 1.11
N HIS A 68 -1.24 -5.16 0.08
CA HIS A 68 -1.24 -3.84 -0.57
C HIS A 68 -2.62 -3.50 -1.15
N LYS A 69 -3.23 -4.42 -1.91
CA LYS A 69 -4.57 -4.23 -2.49
C LYS A 69 -5.63 -3.99 -1.42
N ARG A 70 -5.65 -4.85 -0.39
CA ARG A 70 -6.61 -4.72 0.71
C ARG A 70 -6.42 -3.40 1.46
N PHE A 71 -5.18 -3.06 1.81
CA PHE A 71 -4.89 -1.85 2.56
C PHE A 71 -5.26 -0.58 1.78
N MET A 72 -4.96 -0.54 0.48
CA MET A 72 -5.40 0.55 -0.41
C MET A 72 -6.93 0.64 -0.49
N HIS A 73 -7.62 -0.50 -0.61
CA HIS A 73 -9.08 -0.53 -0.63
C HIS A 73 -9.69 0.02 0.66
N ASP A 74 -9.22 -0.48 1.81
CA ASP A 74 -9.74 -0.12 3.12
C ASP A 74 -9.51 1.37 3.46
N THR A 75 -8.47 2.00 2.88
CA THR A 75 -8.10 3.38 3.20
C THR A 75 -8.65 4.43 2.22
N TYR A 76 -8.77 4.11 0.93
CA TYR A 76 -9.20 5.09 -0.08
C TYR A 76 -10.59 4.82 -0.66
N TYR A 77 -11.05 3.58 -0.66
CA TYR A 77 -12.26 3.18 -1.40
C TYR A 77 -13.39 2.71 -0.50
N ALA A 78 -13.11 2.32 0.73
CA ALA A 78 -14.09 1.64 1.54
C ALA A 78 -15.24 2.51 2.08
N GLY A 79 -15.13 3.85 2.17
CA GLY A 79 -16.22 4.75 2.61
C GLY A 79 -17.03 4.27 3.84
N ASP A 80 -18.27 4.71 4.01
CA ASP A 80 -19.23 4.21 5.04
C ASP A 80 -19.56 2.70 4.92
N THR A 81 -18.94 2.01 3.96
CA THR A 81 -19.08 0.57 3.70
C THR A 81 -18.12 -0.29 4.51
N LEU A 82 -17.19 0.28 5.29
CA LEU A 82 -16.47 -0.44 6.34
C LEU A 82 -17.41 -0.72 7.54
N ARG A 83 -18.29 -1.69 7.33
CA ARG A 83 -19.01 -2.41 8.39
C ARG A 83 -18.01 -3.01 9.38
N LEU A 84 -18.16 -2.58 10.63
CA LEU A 84 -18.13 -3.35 11.87
C LEU A 84 -16.99 -4.38 12.04
N ILE A 85 -16.13 -4.11 13.01
CA ILE A 85 -15.75 -5.11 14.01
C ILE A 85 -16.22 -4.61 15.36
#